data_AF-A0A8J7SYA9-F1
#
_entry.id   AF-A0A8J7SYA9-F1
#
_cell.length_a   1.000
_cell.length_b   1.000
_cell.length_c   1.000
_cell.angle_alpha   90.00
_cell.angle_beta   90.00
_cell.angle_gamma   90.00
#
_symmetry.space_group_name_H-M   'P 1'
#
loop_
_entity.id
_entity.type
_entity.pdbx_description
1 polymer ?
#
loop_
_entity_poly.entity_id
_entity_poly.type
_entity_poly.pdbx_seq_one_letter_code
_entity_poly.pdbx_strand_id
1 'polypeptide(L)'
;MSHRRNLAAAVLALAALAACADADRVVFLALVGEAPGDKPLYTGFGASARLGRPYPRIAEPGYRPPVLPEEQAGAAGQAAAAARQALSDRASDYELRVRYLRLNAEEYSTAAGRLRPSVGQPLPAFNGTTQARLAAARAALARVQGDVLSIHGILQRADLGKAQAERALAAVKAAGKAAEALAKPLADGIAGIERMQKDGDALVGAFVEWMAEQRSALDALEDEIRRGVAAGPTLLQRESIIE
;
A
#
# COMPACT_ATOMS: atom_id res chain seq x y z
N MET A 1 6.75 27.37 17.28
CA MET A 1 5.32 27.10 17.00
C MET A 1 5.05 25.88 16.11
N SER A 2 6.05 25.30 15.42
CA SER A 2 5.90 24.12 14.56
C SER A 2 5.58 22.81 15.32
N HIS A 3 6.26 22.54 16.45
CA HIS A 3 6.07 21.29 17.21
C HIS A 3 4.67 21.11 17.82
N ARG A 4 4.00 22.20 18.25
CA ARG A 4 2.64 22.11 18.83
C ARG A 4 1.56 21.81 17.78
N ARG A 5 1.78 22.19 16.51
CA ARG A 5 0.88 21.86 15.40
C ARG A 5 1.01 20.39 14.97
N ASN A 6 2.22 19.85 14.97
CA ASN A 6 2.44 18.43 14.66
C ASN A 6 1.89 17.50 15.76
N LEU A 7 1.99 17.90 17.03
CA LEU A 7 1.38 17.18 18.15
C LEU A 7 -0.15 17.20 18.08
N ALA A 8 -0.76 18.34 17.72
CA ALA A 8 -2.21 18.41 17.56
C ALA A 8 -2.70 17.54 16.38
N ALA A 9 -1.97 17.51 15.26
CA ALA A 9 -2.28 16.64 14.12
C ALA A 9 -2.07 15.15 14.44
N ALA A 10 -1.01 14.80 15.19
CA ALA A 10 -0.78 13.43 15.66
C ALA A 10 -1.85 12.98 16.66
N VAL A 11 -2.27 13.86 17.58
CA VAL A 11 -3.34 13.58 18.55
C VAL A 11 -4.71 13.49 17.89
N LEU A 12 -5.00 14.33 16.87
CA LEU A 12 -6.22 14.20 16.05
C LEU A 12 -6.20 12.93 15.19
N ALA A 13 -5.04 12.53 14.66
CA ALA A 13 -4.88 11.27 13.96
C ALA A 13 -5.07 10.07 14.90
N LEU A 14 -4.49 10.11 16.10
CA LEU A 14 -4.69 9.09 17.16
C LEU A 14 -6.15 9.03 17.65
N ALA A 15 -6.83 10.16 17.75
CA ALA A 15 -8.25 10.22 18.10
C ALA A 15 -9.17 9.72 16.97
N ALA A 16 -8.78 9.93 15.71
CA ALA A 16 -9.46 9.34 14.55
C ALA A 16 -9.22 7.82 14.46
N LEU A 17 -8.02 7.35 14.84
CA LEU A 17 -7.74 5.94 15.06
C LEU A 17 -8.62 5.38 16.18
N ALA A 18 -8.86 6.16 17.23
CA ALA A 18 -9.88 6.00 18.27
C ALA A 18 -11.20 5.32 17.83
N ALA A 19 -11.69 5.65 16.63
CA ALA A 19 -12.97 5.21 16.09
C ALA A 19 -12.85 4.22 14.92
N CYS A 20 -11.62 3.85 14.53
CA CYS A 20 -11.33 2.89 13.47
C CYS A 20 -11.28 1.46 14.02
N ALA A 21 -11.63 0.47 13.17
CA ALA A 21 -11.48 -0.93 13.53
C ALA A 21 -10.01 -1.24 13.87
N ASP A 22 -9.74 -2.19 14.76
CA ASP A 22 -8.37 -2.46 15.22
C ASP A 22 -7.41 -2.78 14.06
N ALA A 23 -7.90 -3.39 12.98
CA ALA A 23 -7.12 -3.61 11.75
C ALA A 23 -6.63 -2.30 11.10
N ASP A 24 -7.44 -1.24 11.08
CA ASP A 24 -7.10 0.06 10.49
C ASP A 24 -6.09 0.80 11.34
N ARG A 25 -6.20 0.65 12.66
CA ARG A 25 -5.24 1.19 13.61
C ARG A 25 -3.88 0.54 13.44
N VAL A 26 -3.83 -0.79 13.32
CA VAL A 26 -2.58 -1.53 13.13
C VAL A 26 -1.88 -1.11 11.83
N VAL A 27 -2.63 -1.01 10.73
CA VAL A 27 -2.09 -0.55 9.44
C VAL A 27 -1.60 0.89 9.55
N PHE A 28 -2.38 1.80 10.12
CA PHE A 28 -1.95 3.18 10.27
C PHE A 28 -0.74 3.35 11.21
N LEU A 29 -0.72 2.67 12.37
CA LEU A 29 0.40 2.71 13.31
C LEU A 29 1.68 2.14 12.67
N ALA A 30 1.58 1.02 11.96
CA ALA A 30 2.68 0.44 11.20
C ALA A 30 3.20 1.41 10.10
N LEU A 31 2.31 2.18 9.46
CA LEU A 31 2.66 3.14 8.42
C LEU A 31 3.20 4.48 8.95
N VAL A 32 2.75 4.94 10.12
CA VAL A 32 3.29 6.11 10.79
C VAL A 32 4.61 5.79 11.50
N GLY A 33 4.97 4.51 11.62
CA GLY A 33 6.23 4.05 12.20
C GLY A 33 6.18 3.93 13.72
N GLU A 34 4.99 3.98 14.31
CA GLU A 34 4.77 3.60 15.71
C GLU A 34 4.49 2.09 15.75
N ALA A 35 5.53 1.28 15.56
CA ALA A 35 5.42 -0.15 15.82
C ALA A 35 5.34 -0.37 17.35
N PRO A 36 4.38 -1.12 17.87
CA PRO A 36 4.42 -1.58 19.25
C PRO A 36 5.48 -2.69 19.33
N GLY A 37 6.73 -2.31 19.65
CA GLY A 37 7.80 -3.26 19.94
C GLY A 37 9.16 -2.82 19.39
N ASP A 38 10.08 -2.53 20.32
CA ASP A 38 11.51 -2.20 20.13
C ASP A 38 12.36 -3.38 19.60
N LYS A 39 11.92 -4.10 18.56
CA LYS A 39 12.74 -5.17 17.97
C LYS A 39 12.82 -5.07 16.44
N PRO A 40 14.01 -4.76 15.87
CA PRO A 40 14.22 -4.94 14.45
C PRO A 40 14.13 -6.45 14.14
N LEU A 41 13.19 -6.83 13.28
CA LEU A 41 12.88 -8.24 12.96
C LEU A 41 14.00 -8.99 12.21
N TYR A 42 15.15 -8.36 11.95
CA TYR A 42 16.27 -9.02 11.28
C TYR A 42 17.63 -8.47 11.72
N THR A 43 18.31 -9.21 12.59
CA THR A 43 19.73 -9.04 12.90
C THR A 43 20.56 -9.83 11.89
N GLY A 44 21.36 -9.16 11.05
CA GLY A 44 22.34 -9.86 10.19
C GLY A 44 22.83 -9.10 8.96
N PHE A 45 22.07 -8.11 8.47
CA PHE A 45 22.48 -7.24 7.38
C PHE A 45 22.55 -5.80 7.88
N GLY A 46 23.62 -5.05 7.58
CA GLY A 46 23.67 -3.62 7.89
C GLY A 46 22.44 -2.90 7.29
N ALA A 47 21.84 -1.96 8.02
CA ALA A 47 20.58 -1.30 7.60
C ALA A 47 20.68 -0.63 6.21
N SER A 48 21.87 -0.13 5.83
CA SER A 48 22.17 0.41 4.50
C SER A 48 22.15 -0.63 3.37
N ALA A 49 22.40 -1.92 3.68
CA ALA A 49 22.36 -3.01 2.70
C ALA A 49 20.93 -3.31 2.19
N ARG A 50 19.90 -2.92 2.97
CA ARG A 50 18.47 -3.12 2.66
C ARG A 50 17.85 -2.00 1.85
N LEU A 51 18.55 -0.88 1.67
CA LEU A 51 18.07 0.25 0.90
C LEU A 51 17.90 -0.13 -0.58
N GLY A 52 16.72 0.12 -1.13
CA GLY A 52 16.40 -0.22 -2.52
C GLY A 52 16.19 -1.72 -2.73
N ARG A 53 15.80 -2.46 -1.68
CA ARG A 53 15.30 -3.84 -1.83
C ARG A 53 14.14 -3.83 -2.84
N PRO A 54 14.05 -4.81 -3.75
CA PRO A 54 12.93 -4.92 -4.68
C PRO A 54 11.59 -4.79 -3.93
N TYR A 55 10.70 -3.96 -4.45
CA TYR A 55 9.36 -3.81 -3.89
C TYR A 55 8.55 -5.10 -4.06
N PRO A 56 7.54 -5.36 -3.20
CA PRO A 56 6.73 -6.57 -3.28
C PRO A 56 6.11 -6.78 -4.66
N ARG A 57 6.00 -8.04 -5.10
CA ARG A 57 5.41 -8.34 -6.40
C ARG A 57 3.96 -7.86 -6.45
N ILE A 58 3.68 -6.98 -7.40
CA ILE A 58 2.33 -6.53 -7.72
C ILE A 58 1.78 -7.44 -8.81
N ALA A 59 0.76 -8.24 -8.50
CA ALA A 59 0.03 -8.96 -9.53
C ALA A 59 -0.77 -7.96 -10.38
N GLU A 60 -0.87 -8.20 -11.70
CA GLU A 60 -1.73 -7.37 -12.53
C GLU A 60 -3.18 -7.51 -12.08
N PRO A 61 -3.91 -6.40 -11.84
CA PRO A 61 -5.31 -6.46 -11.47
C PRO A 61 -6.11 -7.13 -12.59
N GLY A 62 -6.64 -8.32 -12.33
CA GLY A 62 -7.36 -9.13 -13.31
C GLY A 62 -8.89 -8.98 -13.24
N TYR A 63 -9.42 -8.10 -12.39
CA TYR A 63 -10.86 -7.97 -12.24
C TYR A 63 -11.46 -7.29 -13.47
N ARG A 64 -12.34 -8.02 -14.18
CA ARG A 64 -13.23 -7.44 -15.17
C ARG A 64 -14.66 -7.50 -14.65
N PRO A 65 -15.40 -6.38 -14.63
CA PRO A 65 -16.79 -6.40 -14.24
C PRO A 65 -17.57 -7.32 -15.19
N PRO A 66 -18.46 -8.16 -14.66
CA PRO A 66 -19.26 -9.08 -15.46
C PRO A 66 -20.20 -8.29 -16.39
N VAL A 67 -20.38 -8.73 -17.64
CA VAL A 67 -21.31 -8.09 -18.58
C VAL A 67 -22.72 -8.60 -18.29
N LEU A 68 -23.65 -7.70 -17.94
CA LEU A 68 -25.07 -8.06 -17.79
C LEU A 68 -25.74 -8.05 -19.17
N PRO A 69 -26.60 -9.05 -19.47
CA PRO A 69 -27.52 -8.99 -20.59
C PRO A 69 -28.47 -7.79 -20.48
N GLU A 70 -28.94 -7.25 -21.62
CA GLU A 70 -29.83 -6.08 -21.69
C GLU A 70 -31.25 -6.32 -21.15
N GLU A 71 -31.59 -7.55 -20.75
CA GLU A 71 -32.90 -7.90 -20.21
C GLU A 71 -33.21 -7.15 -18.91
N GLN A 72 -34.11 -6.18 -19.00
CA GLN A 72 -34.62 -5.46 -17.83
C GLN A 72 -35.67 -6.31 -17.11
N ALA A 73 -35.23 -7.12 -16.15
CA ALA A 73 -36.09 -7.91 -15.26
C ALA A 73 -36.72 -7.05 -14.14
N GLY A 74 -37.35 -5.92 -14.49
CA GLY A 74 -37.97 -5.00 -13.53
C GLY A 74 -37.01 -4.53 -12.43
N ALA A 75 -37.50 -4.46 -11.19
CA ALA A 75 -36.72 -3.99 -10.04
C ALA A 75 -35.47 -4.84 -9.76
N ALA A 76 -35.51 -6.15 -10.04
CA ALA A 76 -34.36 -7.05 -9.88
C ALA A 76 -33.25 -6.73 -10.89
N GLY A 77 -33.63 -6.42 -12.14
CA GLY A 77 -32.69 -5.95 -13.16
C GLY A 77 -32.03 -4.62 -12.81
N GLN A 78 -32.77 -3.67 -12.25
CA GLN A 78 -32.22 -2.39 -11.79
C GLN A 78 -31.24 -2.57 -10.62
N ALA A 79 -31.59 -3.42 -9.65
CA ALA A 79 -30.71 -3.76 -8.53
C ALA A 79 -29.42 -4.46 -9.01
N ALA A 80 -29.53 -5.37 -9.98
CA ALA A 80 -28.40 -6.04 -10.61
C ALA A 80 -27.47 -5.07 -11.34
N ALA A 81 -28.04 -4.15 -12.12
CA ALA A 81 -27.28 -3.12 -12.83
C ALA A 81 -26.55 -2.17 -11.87
N ALA A 82 -27.23 -1.71 -10.82
CA ALA A 82 -26.63 -0.86 -9.79
C ALA A 82 -25.50 -1.58 -9.03
N ALA A 83 -25.72 -2.83 -8.64
CA ALA A 83 -24.70 -3.65 -8.01
C ALA A 83 -23.49 -3.85 -8.93
N ARG A 84 -23.70 -4.19 -10.21
CA ARG A 84 -22.61 -4.30 -11.19
C ARG A 84 -21.80 -3.02 -11.29
N GLN A 85 -22.46 -1.86 -11.41
CA GLN A 85 -21.76 -0.59 -11.53
C GLN A 85 -20.90 -0.34 -10.29
N ALA A 86 -21.45 -0.54 -9.09
CA ALA A 86 -20.71 -0.40 -7.86
C ALA A 86 -19.49 -1.33 -7.80
N LEU A 87 -19.63 -2.62 -8.15
CA LEU A 87 -18.50 -3.55 -8.20
C LEU A 87 -17.45 -3.13 -9.25
N SER A 88 -17.91 -2.62 -10.40
CA SER A 88 -17.05 -2.12 -11.48
C SER A 88 -16.21 -0.91 -11.06
N ASP A 89 -16.85 0.07 -10.43
CA ASP A 89 -16.20 1.28 -9.95
C ASP A 89 -15.14 0.94 -8.91
N ARG A 90 -15.46 0.03 -7.97
CA ARG A 90 -14.50 -0.41 -6.94
C ARG A 90 -13.28 -1.10 -7.52
N ALA A 91 -13.48 -1.99 -8.48
CA ALA A 91 -12.37 -2.65 -9.12
C ALA A 91 -11.52 -1.70 -9.97
N SER A 92 -12.13 -0.73 -10.63
CA SER A 92 -11.42 0.30 -11.42
C SER A 92 -10.59 1.21 -10.50
N ASP A 93 -11.16 1.65 -9.38
CA ASP A 93 -10.46 2.41 -8.35
C ASP A 93 -9.25 1.62 -7.82
N TYR A 94 -9.45 0.33 -7.51
CA TYR A 94 -8.40 -0.55 -7.03
C TYR A 94 -7.29 -0.71 -8.07
N GLU A 95 -7.64 -1.03 -9.31
CA GLU A 95 -6.68 -1.22 -10.40
C GLU A 95 -5.84 0.04 -10.66
N LEU A 96 -6.50 1.21 -10.72
CA LEU A 96 -5.82 2.49 -10.88
C LEU A 96 -4.85 2.74 -9.73
N ARG A 97 -5.27 2.45 -8.50
CA ARG A 97 -4.42 2.69 -7.32
C ARG A 97 -3.24 1.74 -7.24
N VAL A 98 -3.41 0.48 -7.63
CA VAL A 98 -2.32 -0.50 -7.75
C VAL A 98 -1.30 -0.08 -8.82
N ARG A 99 -1.76 0.48 -9.95
CA ARG A 99 -0.87 1.04 -10.98
C ARG A 99 -0.05 2.22 -10.45
N TYR A 100 -0.68 3.14 -9.70
CA TYR A 100 0.04 4.25 -9.07
C TYR A 100 1.03 3.77 -8.00
N LEU A 101 0.64 2.78 -7.19
CA LEU A 101 1.53 2.17 -6.20
C LEU A 101 2.80 1.64 -6.86
N ARG A 102 2.66 0.94 -8.00
CA ARG A 102 3.79 0.45 -8.79
C ARG A 102 4.70 1.58 -9.26
N LEU A 103 4.13 2.62 -9.89
CA LEU A 103 4.88 3.77 -10.37
C LEU A 103 5.67 4.45 -9.23
N ASN A 104 5.01 4.70 -8.10
CA ASN A 104 5.64 5.34 -6.94
C ASN A 104 6.71 4.45 -6.29
N ALA A 105 6.54 3.13 -6.30
CA ALA A 105 7.56 2.18 -5.83
C ALA A 105 8.78 2.11 -6.77
N GLU A 106 8.57 2.23 -8.08
CA GLU A 106 9.64 2.35 -9.09
C GLU A 106 10.41 3.67 -8.94
N GLU A 107 9.69 4.78 -8.70
CA GLU A 107 10.30 6.09 -8.39
C GLU A 107 11.14 6.03 -7.12
N TYR A 108 10.61 5.42 -6.06
CA TYR A 108 11.37 5.18 -4.83
C TYR A 108 12.65 4.39 -5.12
N SER A 109 12.53 3.26 -5.83
CA SER A 109 13.65 2.38 -6.14
C SER A 109 14.73 3.11 -6.95
N THR A 110 14.32 3.99 -7.86
CA THR A 110 15.22 4.84 -8.65
C THR A 110 15.95 5.87 -7.78
N ALA A 111 15.23 6.54 -6.88
CA ALA A 111 15.81 7.53 -5.98
C ALA A 111 16.75 6.89 -4.94
N ALA A 112 16.31 5.80 -4.31
CA ALA A 112 17.05 5.06 -3.29
C ALA A 112 18.24 4.28 -3.88
N GLY A 113 18.12 3.73 -5.10
CA GLY A 113 19.21 3.01 -5.77
C GLY A 113 20.46 3.88 -5.98
N ARG A 114 20.27 5.20 -6.20
CA ARG A 114 21.37 6.18 -6.34
C ARG A 114 22.00 6.63 -5.02
N LEU A 115 21.43 6.18 -3.90
CA LEU A 115 21.93 6.42 -2.55
C LEU A 115 22.68 5.21 -2.01
N ARG A 116 22.52 4.03 -2.63
CA ARG A 116 23.09 2.76 -2.15
C ARG A 116 24.61 2.82 -2.23
N PRO A 117 25.31 2.92 -1.09
CA PRO A 117 26.75 2.83 -1.09
C PRO A 117 27.15 1.37 -1.35
N SER A 118 28.14 1.17 -2.22
CA SER A 118 28.75 -0.14 -2.39
C SER A 118 29.81 -0.35 -1.31
N VAL A 119 29.98 -1.59 -0.87
CA VAL A 119 31.02 -1.91 0.13
C VAL A 119 32.39 -1.52 -0.43
N GLY A 120 33.24 -0.92 0.41
CA GLY A 120 34.55 -0.40 0.01
C GLY A 120 34.51 0.90 -0.79
N GLN A 121 33.33 1.44 -1.14
CA GLN A 121 33.21 2.79 -1.69
C GLN A 121 33.04 3.82 -0.56
N PRO A 122 33.46 5.08 -0.78
CA PRO A 122 33.17 6.15 0.15
C PRO A 122 31.66 6.35 0.28
N LEU A 123 31.22 6.66 1.50
CA LEU A 123 29.84 7.08 1.73
C LEU A 123 29.49 8.29 0.84
N PRO A 124 28.21 8.45 0.42
CA PRO A 124 27.80 9.62 -0.33
C PRO A 124 28.15 10.89 0.44
N ALA A 125 28.83 11.83 -0.23
CA ALA A 125 29.20 13.09 0.40
C ALA A 125 27.94 13.83 0.87
N PHE A 126 27.97 14.39 2.08
CA PHE A 126 26.86 15.19 2.60
C PHE A 126 26.83 16.58 1.94
N ASN A 127 26.26 16.62 0.74
CA ASN A 127 26.12 17.82 -0.08
C ASN A 127 24.67 17.98 -0.55
N GLY A 128 24.37 19.10 -1.21
CA GLY A 128 23.01 19.40 -1.70
C GLY A 128 22.44 18.31 -2.63
N THR A 129 23.28 17.60 -3.38
CA THR A 129 22.84 16.50 -4.27
C THR A 129 22.38 15.28 -3.48
N THR A 130 23.15 14.85 -2.47
CA THR A 130 22.79 13.71 -1.61
C THR A 130 21.55 14.03 -0.78
N GLN A 131 21.45 15.25 -0.23
CA GLN A 131 20.25 15.71 0.49
C GLN A 131 19.01 15.73 -0.41
N ALA A 132 19.12 16.23 -1.65
CA ALA A 132 18.02 16.22 -2.60
C ALA A 132 17.57 14.79 -2.95
N ARG A 133 18.50 13.83 -3.06
CA ARG A 133 18.17 12.42 -3.30
C ARG A 133 17.49 11.76 -2.09
N LEU A 134 17.97 12.01 -0.88
CA LEU A 134 17.32 11.56 0.36
C LEU A 134 15.89 12.11 0.46
N ALA A 135 15.71 13.40 0.19
CA ALA A 135 14.40 14.03 0.16
C ALA A 135 13.47 13.42 -0.91
N ALA A 136 13.99 13.18 -2.12
CA ALA A 136 13.23 12.54 -3.19
C ALA A 136 12.80 11.11 -2.83
N ALA A 137 13.71 10.30 -2.23
CA ALA A 137 13.39 8.96 -1.77
C ALA A 137 12.33 8.96 -0.66
N ARG A 138 12.44 9.87 0.32
CA ARG A 138 11.43 10.05 1.38
C ARG A 138 10.07 10.47 0.80
N ALA A 139 10.06 11.41 -0.16
CA ALA A 139 8.85 11.86 -0.80
C ALA A 139 8.16 10.76 -1.62
N ALA A 140 8.92 9.95 -2.35
CA ALA A 140 8.38 8.78 -3.05
C ALA A 140 7.81 7.75 -2.06
N LEU A 141 8.52 7.45 -0.97
CA LEU A 141 8.05 6.53 0.07
C LEU A 141 6.74 7.02 0.73
N ALA A 142 6.60 8.32 0.94
CA ALA A 142 5.35 8.92 1.44
C ALA A 142 4.19 8.77 0.44
N ARG A 143 4.43 8.86 -0.87
CA ARG A 143 3.42 8.58 -1.90
C ARG A 143 2.98 7.12 -1.87
N VAL A 144 3.94 6.19 -1.78
CA VAL A 144 3.66 4.75 -1.60
C VAL A 144 2.77 4.52 -0.37
N GLN A 145 3.07 5.15 0.77
CA GLN A 145 2.23 5.07 1.97
C GLN A 145 0.79 5.56 1.70
N GLY A 146 0.65 6.70 1.02
CA GLY A 146 -0.66 7.24 0.64
C GLY A 146 -1.45 6.29 -0.27
N ASP A 147 -0.79 5.61 -1.20
CA ASP A 147 -1.42 4.63 -2.08
C ASP A 147 -1.86 3.39 -1.32
N VAL A 148 -1.04 2.86 -0.42
CA VAL A 148 -1.37 1.71 0.44
C VAL A 148 -2.57 2.00 1.33
N LEU A 149 -2.64 3.18 1.96
CA LEU A 149 -3.80 3.60 2.75
C LEU A 149 -5.06 3.71 1.89
N SER A 150 -4.92 4.18 0.65
CA SER A 150 -6.04 4.31 -0.26
C SER A 150 -6.56 2.96 -0.73
N ILE A 151 -5.66 2.02 -1.03
CA ILE A 151 -5.99 0.63 -1.38
C ILE A 151 -6.74 0.01 -0.21
N HIS A 152 -6.20 0.08 1.01
CA HIS A 152 -6.85 -0.41 2.22
C HIS A 152 -8.28 0.13 2.35
N GLY A 153 -8.45 1.46 2.21
CA GLY A 153 -9.78 2.07 2.27
C GLY A 153 -10.73 1.63 1.13
N ILE A 154 -10.22 1.30 -0.07
CA ILE A 154 -11.03 0.71 -1.15
C ILE A 154 -11.50 -0.68 -0.76
N LEU A 155 -10.63 -1.52 -0.19
CA LEU A 155 -10.94 -2.88 0.22
C LEU A 155 -12.02 -2.91 1.32
N GLN A 156 -11.93 -2.01 2.30
CA GLN A 156 -12.98 -1.86 3.32
C GLN A 156 -14.34 -1.46 2.73
N ARG A 157 -14.35 -0.58 1.74
CA ARG A 157 -15.58 -0.19 1.05
C ARG A 157 -16.09 -1.27 0.09
N ALA A 158 -15.24 -2.21 -0.32
CA ALA A 158 -15.62 -3.33 -1.17
C ALA A 158 -16.56 -4.30 -0.44
N ASP A 159 -16.46 -4.44 0.88
CA ASP A 159 -17.41 -5.23 1.68
C ASP A 159 -18.85 -4.71 1.58
N LEU A 160 -19.01 -3.37 1.58
CA LEU A 160 -20.32 -2.75 1.38
C LEU A 160 -20.87 -3.04 -0.03
N GLY A 161 -20.01 -2.97 -1.04
CA GLY A 161 -20.37 -3.30 -2.43
C GLY A 161 -20.72 -4.77 -2.61
N LYS A 162 -19.98 -5.67 -1.95
CA LYS A 162 -20.26 -7.10 -1.91
C LYS A 162 -21.61 -7.40 -1.29
N ALA A 163 -21.90 -6.84 -0.12
CA ALA A 163 -23.20 -7.03 0.54
C ALA A 163 -24.37 -6.50 -0.32
N GLN A 164 -24.19 -5.39 -1.04
CA GLN A 164 -25.18 -4.90 -1.99
C GLN A 164 -25.37 -5.86 -3.17
N ALA A 165 -24.29 -6.40 -3.71
CA ALA A 165 -24.35 -7.37 -4.80
C ALA A 165 -24.97 -8.71 -4.39
N GLU A 166 -24.72 -9.19 -3.17
CA GLU A 166 -25.35 -10.39 -2.61
C GLU A 166 -26.86 -10.21 -2.46
N ARG A 167 -27.31 -9.03 -2.00
CA ARG A 167 -28.75 -8.69 -1.94
C ARG A 167 -29.37 -8.63 -3.34
N ALA A 168 -28.67 -8.03 -4.30
CA ALA A 168 -29.12 -8.00 -5.70
C ALA A 168 -29.21 -9.42 -6.29
N LEU A 169 -28.23 -10.29 -6.00
CA LEU A 169 -28.25 -11.69 -6.43
C LEU A 169 -29.42 -12.46 -5.80
N ALA A 170 -29.73 -12.21 -4.53
CA ALA A 170 -30.89 -12.79 -3.86
C ALA A 170 -32.21 -12.34 -4.52
N ALA A 171 -32.34 -11.04 -4.84
CA ALA A 171 -33.50 -10.50 -5.53
C ALA A 171 -33.65 -11.08 -6.96
N VAL A 172 -32.55 -11.23 -7.69
CA VAL A 172 -32.51 -11.88 -9.00
C VAL A 172 -32.97 -13.35 -8.91
N LYS A 173 -32.49 -14.10 -7.91
CA LYS A 173 -32.95 -15.49 -7.68
C LYS A 173 -34.44 -15.56 -7.33
N ALA A 174 -34.96 -14.60 -6.55
CA ALA A 174 -36.37 -14.53 -6.19
C ALA A 174 -37.28 -14.18 -7.38
N ALA A 175 -36.79 -13.42 -8.36
CA ALA A 175 -37.53 -13.10 -9.59
C ALA A 175 -37.67 -14.29 -10.57
N GLY A 176 -36.98 -15.41 -10.30
CA GLY A 176 -37.10 -16.65 -11.06
C GLY A 176 -36.65 -16.52 -12.52
N LYS A 177 -37.32 -17.24 -13.43
CA LYS A 177 -36.92 -17.34 -14.85
C LYS A 177 -36.75 -15.99 -15.57
N ALA A 178 -37.45 -14.94 -15.13
CA ALA A 178 -37.38 -13.61 -15.74
C ALA A 178 -36.03 -12.90 -15.53
N ALA A 179 -35.23 -13.32 -14.54
CA ALA A 179 -33.95 -12.69 -14.20
C ALA A 179 -32.77 -13.68 -14.20
N GLU A 180 -33.00 -14.95 -14.57
CA GLU A 180 -32.03 -16.04 -14.45
C GLU A 180 -30.69 -15.72 -15.15
N ALA A 181 -30.74 -15.05 -16.31
CA ALA A 181 -29.57 -14.63 -17.07
C ALA A 181 -28.67 -13.62 -16.32
N LEU A 182 -29.19 -12.92 -15.31
CA LEU A 182 -28.45 -11.94 -14.50
C LEU A 182 -27.73 -12.58 -13.31
N ALA A 183 -28.12 -13.80 -12.90
CA ALA A 183 -27.61 -14.44 -11.69
C ALA A 183 -26.13 -14.81 -11.80
N LYS A 184 -25.72 -15.40 -12.93
CA LYS A 184 -24.33 -15.81 -13.16
C LYS A 184 -23.37 -14.61 -13.21
N PRO A 185 -23.63 -13.55 -14.02
CA PRO A 185 -22.83 -12.33 -14.00
C PRO A 185 -22.62 -11.77 -12.59
N LEU A 186 -23.68 -11.62 -11.79
CA LEU A 186 -23.56 -11.10 -10.43
C LEU A 186 -22.73 -12.00 -9.51
N ALA A 187 -22.91 -13.32 -9.59
CA ALA A 187 -22.13 -14.27 -8.80
C ALA A 187 -20.63 -14.21 -9.16
N ASP A 188 -20.31 -14.12 -10.45
CA ASP A 188 -18.94 -13.97 -10.93
C ASP A 188 -18.31 -12.64 -10.44
N GLY A 189 -19.08 -11.55 -10.44
CA GLY A 189 -18.65 -10.25 -9.90
C GLY A 189 -18.35 -10.29 -8.40
N ILE A 190 -19.20 -10.96 -7.61
CA ILE A 190 -18.97 -11.14 -6.15
C ILE A 190 -17.67 -11.91 -5.92
N ALA A 191 -17.49 -13.06 -6.58
CA ALA A 191 -16.29 -13.87 -6.45
C ALA A 191 -15.02 -13.12 -6.90
N GLY A 192 -15.14 -12.25 -7.91
CA GLY A 192 -14.05 -11.39 -8.34
C GLY A 192 -13.64 -10.36 -7.29
N ILE A 193 -14.61 -9.73 -6.60
CA ILE A 193 -14.32 -8.79 -5.51
C ILE A 193 -13.72 -9.50 -4.30
N GLU A 194 -14.19 -10.70 -3.94
CA GLU A 194 -13.57 -11.49 -2.87
C GLU A 194 -12.09 -11.81 -3.15
N ARG A 195 -11.79 -12.17 -4.40
CA ARG A 195 -10.40 -12.38 -4.83
C ARG A 195 -9.59 -11.09 -4.76
N MET A 196 -10.14 -9.99 -5.26
CA MET A 196 -9.52 -8.67 -5.19
C MET A 196 -9.21 -8.27 -3.74
N GLN A 197 -10.12 -8.52 -2.80
CA GLN A 197 -9.91 -8.24 -1.38
C GLN A 197 -8.77 -9.06 -0.81
N LYS A 198 -8.77 -10.38 -1.04
CA LYS A 198 -7.69 -11.26 -0.57
C LYS A 198 -6.32 -10.86 -1.14
N ASP A 199 -6.25 -10.59 -2.44
CA ASP A 199 -5.01 -10.19 -3.10
C ASP A 199 -4.56 -8.80 -2.63
N GLY A 200 -5.52 -7.90 -2.40
CA GLY A 200 -5.29 -6.55 -1.89
C GLY A 200 -4.78 -6.53 -0.45
N ASP A 201 -5.33 -7.35 0.44
CA ASP A 201 -4.87 -7.45 1.83
C ASP A 201 -3.44 -7.97 1.91
N ALA A 202 -3.12 -9.01 1.11
CA ALA A 202 -1.76 -9.53 1.00
C ALA A 202 -0.78 -8.47 0.46
N LEU A 203 -1.23 -7.70 -0.54
CA LEU A 203 -0.45 -6.61 -1.13
C LEU A 203 -0.18 -5.50 -0.11
N VAL A 204 -1.22 -5.05 0.62
CA VAL A 204 -1.11 -4.03 1.67
C VAL A 204 -0.13 -4.49 2.74
N GLY A 205 -0.27 -5.71 3.27
CA GLY A 205 0.63 -6.26 4.29
C GLY A 205 2.09 -6.27 3.83
N ALA A 206 2.36 -6.77 2.62
CA ALA A 206 3.71 -6.83 2.09
C ALA A 206 4.35 -5.43 1.90
N PHE A 207 3.55 -4.44 1.47
CA PHE A 207 4.04 -3.08 1.31
C PHE A 207 4.23 -2.35 2.64
N VAL A 208 3.41 -2.60 3.66
CA VAL A 208 3.60 -2.08 5.02
C VAL A 208 4.96 -2.53 5.57
N GLU A 209 5.25 -3.84 5.49
CA GLU A 209 6.54 -4.40 5.93
C GLU A 209 7.70 -3.79 5.15
N TRP A 210 7.61 -3.77 3.82
CA TRP A 210 8.66 -3.20 2.97
C TRP A 210 8.90 -1.72 3.28
N MET A 211 7.87 -0.91 3.48
CA MET A 211 8.01 0.52 3.81
C MET A 211 8.68 0.74 5.17
N ALA A 212 8.35 -0.06 6.18
CA ALA A 212 9.00 0.01 7.48
C ALA A 212 10.52 -0.26 7.37
N GLU A 213 10.90 -1.28 6.61
CA GLU A 213 12.31 -1.57 6.31
C GLU A 213 12.99 -0.41 5.57
N GLN A 214 12.35 0.13 4.53
CA GLN A 214 12.90 1.20 3.70
C GLN A 214 13.04 2.53 4.45
N ARG A 215 12.11 2.86 5.35
CA ARG A 215 12.19 4.06 6.21
C ARG A 215 13.36 3.95 7.17
N SER A 216 13.48 2.81 7.86
CA SER A 216 14.60 2.53 8.77
C SER A 216 15.95 2.60 8.05
N ALA A 217 16.05 2.04 6.84
CA ALA A 217 17.27 2.10 6.03
C ALA A 217 17.65 3.53 5.62
N LEU A 218 16.68 4.37 5.26
CA LEU A 218 16.92 5.79 4.92
C LEU A 218 17.38 6.60 6.13
N ASP A 219 16.75 6.40 7.30
CA ASP A 219 17.12 7.09 8.54
C ASP A 219 18.55 6.70 8.97
N ALA A 220 18.86 5.40 8.96
CA ALA A 220 20.20 4.90 9.29
C ALA A 220 21.28 5.43 8.34
N LEU A 221 20.99 5.49 7.03
CA LEU A 221 21.92 6.05 6.04
C LEU A 221 22.16 7.54 6.28
N GLU A 222 21.12 8.32 6.58
CA GLU A 222 21.26 9.74 6.88
C GLU A 222 22.13 9.97 8.12
N ASP A 223 21.93 9.17 9.18
CA ASP A 223 22.74 9.24 10.39
C ASP A 223 24.20 8.81 10.16
N GLU A 224 24.43 7.81 9.31
CA GLU A 224 25.78 7.39 8.93
C GLU A 224 26.50 8.46 8.11
N ILE A 225 25.82 9.08 7.14
CA ILE A 225 26.37 10.19 6.36
C ILE A 225 26.71 11.38 7.28
N ARG A 226 25.82 11.76 8.20
CA ARG A 226 26.08 12.85 9.16
C ARG A 226 27.26 12.55 10.08
N ARG A 227 27.40 11.30 10.56
CA ARG A 227 28.54 10.89 11.39
C ARG A 227 29.85 10.85 10.61
N GLY A 228 29.85 10.36 9.37
CA GLY A 228 31.02 10.35 8.51
C GLY A 228 31.56 11.76 8.21
N VAL A 229 30.68 12.76 8.10
CA VAL A 229 31.08 14.18 7.99
C VAL A 229 31.84 14.66 9.23
N ALA A 230 31.47 14.18 10.42
CA ALA A 230 32.13 14.56 11.67
C ALA A 230 33.50 13.87 11.88
N ALA A 231 33.77 12.75 11.19
CA ALA A 231 34.97 11.93 11.38
C ALA A 231 36.00 11.97 10.23
N GLY A 232 35.72 12.65 9.11
CA GLY A 232 36.55 12.62 7.90
C GLY A 232 36.16 11.50 6.94
N PRO A 233 36.82 11.34 5.75
CA PRO A 233 36.36 10.43 4.69
C PRO A 233 36.26 8.99 5.20
N THR A 234 35.04 8.57 5.49
CA THR A 234 34.72 7.26 6.06
C THR A 234 34.30 6.36 4.90
N LEU A 235 35.12 5.32 4.62
CA LEU A 235 34.73 4.23 3.74
C LEU A 235 33.63 3.41 4.41
N LEU A 236 32.70 2.84 3.64
CA LEU A 236 31.71 1.93 4.20
C LEU A 236 32.42 0.68 4.71
N GLN A 237 32.53 0.55 6.04
CA GLN A 237 33.59 -0.26 6.63
C GLN A 237 33.38 -1.79 6.58
N ARG A 238 32.18 -2.31 6.30
CA ARG A 238 31.94 -3.78 6.29
C ARG A 238 30.81 -4.25 5.38
N GLU A 239 31.10 -5.27 4.57
CA GLU A 239 30.16 -6.39 4.37
C GLU A 239 30.02 -7.09 5.73
N SER A 240 28.81 -7.45 6.14
CA SER A 240 28.67 -8.50 7.14
C SER A 240 29.22 -9.79 6.52
N ILE A 241 30.52 -10.02 6.67
CA ILE A 241 31.17 -11.29 6.37
C ILE A 241 30.51 -12.30 7.31
N ILE A 242 29.80 -13.27 6.72
CA ILE A 242 29.53 -14.55 7.35
C ILE A 242 30.09 -15.58 6.38
N GLU A 243 31.20 -16.21 6.80
CA GLU A 243 31.55 -17.58 6.39
C GLU A 243 30.56 -18.57 7.02
#